data_AF-A0A2D8EIP5-F1
#
_entry.id   AF-A0A2D8EIP5-F1
#
_cell.length_a   1.000
_cell.length_b   1.000
_cell.length_c   1.000
_cell.angle_alpha   90.00
_cell.angle_beta   90.00
_cell.angle_gamma   90.00
#
_symmetry.space_group_name_H-M   'P 1'
#
loop_
_entity.id
_entity.type
_entity.pdbx_description
1 polymer ?
#
loop_
_entity_poly.entity_id
_entity_poly.type
_entity_poly.pdbx_seq_one_letter_code
_entity_poly.pdbx_strand_id
1 'polypeptide(L)'
;MEKIQELQGKKIAIVGLGKSWFDFALARSNGEHFDEIWVINAVANVVKHDRVFMMDPASRFLDSDDAGMQTNGMKEVLLNHQGPIYTCELDERCPGLVEYPIKQIVEENNSYYLNNTVAYAIAFAYWHRVGSLHLFGIDFGYKGNLYFAEAGRACCEYWLANCMNAGIEVGVAASSYLLDTAVEAEEKLYGYHRLEDPLIVDYDAEIQKLKVRKKSAKEEKQYIPQPTLVGREDGKAEIGLKEIIEESHNEPKKW
;
A
#
# COMPACT_ATOMS: atom_id res chain seq x y z
N MET A 1 -19.54 12.07 10.57
CA MET A 1 -18.19 12.17 11.15
C MET A 1 -17.54 13.46 10.68
N GLU A 2 -16.76 14.12 11.53
CA GLU A 2 -15.94 15.28 11.15
C GLU A 2 -14.52 14.86 10.74
N LYS A 3 -13.76 15.75 10.11
CA LYS A 3 -12.37 15.45 9.77
C LYS A 3 -11.50 15.28 11.01
N ILE A 4 -10.72 14.21 11.06
CA ILE A 4 -9.75 13.95 12.12
C ILE A 4 -8.51 14.82 11.82
N GLN A 5 -8.34 15.91 12.56
CA GLN A 5 -7.28 16.90 12.29
C GLN A 5 -5.88 16.30 12.43
N GLU A 6 -5.71 15.34 13.34
CA GLU A 6 -4.46 14.66 13.60
C GLU A 6 -3.99 13.78 12.44
N LEU A 7 -4.84 13.52 11.42
CA LEU A 7 -4.45 12.77 10.23
C LEU A 7 -3.82 13.63 9.14
N GLN A 8 -4.06 14.94 9.17
CA GLN A 8 -3.54 15.83 8.15
C GLN A 8 -2.00 15.80 8.12
N GLY A 9 -1.42 15.59 6.94
CA GLY A 9 0.03 15.55 6.76
C GLY A 9 0.74 14.30 7.28
N LYS A 10 0.03 13.32 7.87
CA LYS A 10 0.65 12.08 8.36
C LYS A 10 1.12 11.15 7.24
N LYS A 11 2.15 10.37 7.53
CA LYS A 11 2.63 9.25 6.72
C LYS A 11 1.92 7.96 7.10
N ILE A 12 1.12 7.42 6.19
CA ILE A 12 0.22 6.29 6.45
C ILE A 12 0.69 5.05 5.70
N ALA A 13 0.77 3.90 6.38
CA ALA A 13 0.85 2.60 5.71
C ALA A 13 -0.56 1.98 5.61
N ILE A 14 -0.97 1.58 4.40
CA ILE A 14 -2.17 0.75 4.20
C ILE A 14 -1.71 -0.68 3.87
N VAL A 15 -2.13 -1.64 4.68
CA VAL A 15 -1.72 -3.05 4.58
C VAL A 15 -2.94 -3.94 4.27
N GLY A 16 -2.93 -4.48 3.04
CA GLY A 16 -3.89 -5.45 2.52
C GLY A 16 -3.42 -6.89 2.60
N LEU A 17 -4.19 -7.78 1.96
CA LEU A 17 -4.05 -9.24 2.05
C LEU A 17 -3.11 -9.87 1.03
N GLY A 18 -2.78 -9.12 -0.02
CA GLY A 18 -1.89 -9.55 -1.08
C GLY A 18 -0.51 -9.93 -0.53
N LYS A 19 0.18 -10.78 -1.28
CA LYS A 19 1.53 -11.27 -0.95
C LYS A 19 2.52 -10.12 -0.77
N SER A 20 2.37 -8.99 -1.46
CA SER A 20 3.31 -7.86 -1.29
C SER A 20 3.29 -7.21 0.11
N TRP A 21 2.39 -7.62 1.02
CA TRP A 21 2.47 -7.20 2.42
C TRP A 21 3.73 -7.71 3.13
N PHE A 22 4.45 -8.72 2.60
CA PHE A 22 5.78 -9.07 3.11
C PHE A 22 6.79 -7.92 2.96
N ASP A 23 6.60 -7.04 1.96
CA ASP A 23 7.43 -5.85 1.80
C ASP A 23 7.20 -4.86 2.96
N PHE A 24 6.00 -4.83 3.54
CA PHE A 24 5.72 -4.05 4.75
C PHE A 24 6.50 -4.60 5.95
N ALA A 25 6.49 -5.93 6.14
CA ALA A 25 7.24 -6.55 7.23
C ALA A 25 8.74 -6.24 7.12
N LEU A 26 9.30 -6.33 5.91
CA LEU A 26 10.68 -5.98 5.63
C LEU A 26 10.98 -4.49 5.89
N ALA A 27 10.13 -3.59 5.39
CA ALA A 27 10.28 -2.15 5.62
C ALA A 27 10.30 -1.84 7.13
N ARG A 28 9.34 -2.40 7.89
CA ARG A 28 9.26 -2.20 9.34
C ARG A 28 10.44 -2.79 10.09
N SER A 29 10.92 -3.99 9.71
CA SER A 29 12.11 -4.58 10.33
C SER A 29 13.39 -3.79 10.05
N ASN A 30 13.42 -3.07 8.93
CA ASN A 30 14.55 -2.20 8.54
C ASN A 30 14.42 -0.77 9.10
N GLY A 31 13.42 -0.50 9.94
CA GLY A 31 13.29 0.78 10.66
C GLY A 31 12.40 1.82 9.98
N GLU A 32 11.76 1.50 8.85
CA GLU A 32 10.85 2.42 8.15
C GLU A 32 9.70 2.85 9.06
N HIS A 33 9.51 4.15 9.28
CA HIS A 33 8.49 4.68 10.19
C HIS A 33 7.23 5.15 9.45
N PHE A 34 6.06 4.84 10.01
CA PHE A 34 4.75 5.36 9.60
C PHE A 34 4.06 5.93 10.83
N ASP A 35 3.41 7.08 10.68
CA ASP A 35 2.68 7.74 11.76
C ASP A 35 1.41 6.97 12.14
N GLU A 36 0.77 6.31 11.17
CA GLU A 36 -0.27 5.32 11.41
C GLU A 36 -0.19 4.15 10.43
N ILE A 37 -0.64 2.98 10.90
CA ILE A 37 -0.77 1.75 10.14
C ILE A 37 -2.27 1.41 10.06
N TRP A 38 -2.80 1.38 8.85
CA TRP A 38 -4.18 1.04 8.55
C TRP A 38 -4.23 -0.32 7.87
N VAL A 39 -5.12 -1.19 8.32
CA VAL A 39 -5.21 -2.58 7.85
C VAL A 39 -6.57 -2.88 7.23
N ILE A 40 -6.56 -3.79 6.26
CA ILE A 40 -7.76 -4.19 5.52
C ILE A 40 -8.27 -5.55 6.01
N ASN A 41 -9.54 -5.62 6.41
CA ASN A 41 -10.22 -6.84 6.84
C ASN A 41 -9.37 -7.64 7.85
N ALA A 42 -9.23 -8.96 7.64
CA ALA A 42 -8.58 -9.88 8.57
C ALA A 42 -7.06 -9.68 8.74
N VAL A 43 -6.41 -8.76 8.01
CA VAL A 43 -5.01 -8.35 8.29
C VAL A 43 -4.89 -7.80 9.71
N ALA A 44 -5.98 -7.24 10.24
CA ALA A 44 -6.09 -6.80 11.63
C ALA A 44 -5.78 -7.91 12.65
N ASN A 45 -5.92 -9.19 12.30
CA ASN A 45 -5.57 -10.28 13.21
C ASN A 45 -4.04 -10.52 13.29
N VAL A 46 -3.24 -9.96 12.37
CA VAL A 46 -1.81 -10.29 12.25
C VAL A 46 -0.90 -9.09 12.45
N VAL A 47 -1.31 -7.92 11.95
CA VAL A 47 -0.49 -6.69 12.00
C VAL A 47 -0.92 -5.84 13.18
N LYS A 48 0.03 -5.30 13.96
CA LYS A 48 -0.27 -4.22 14.91
C LYS A 48 -0.61 -2.95 14.14
N HIS A 49 -1.76 -2.35 14.44
CA HIS A 49 -2.35 -1.30 13.62
C HIS A 49 -3.09 -0.26 14.47
N ASP A 50 -3.42 0.87 13.83
CA ASP A 50 -4.14 2.00 14.42
C ASP A 50 -5.60 2.04 13.96
N ARG A 51 -5.90 1.56 12.74
CA ARG A 51 -7.26 1.56 12.16
C ARG A 51 -7.51 0.33 11.31
N VAL A 52 -8.74 -0.16 11.33
CA VAL A 52 -9.20 -1.26 10.47
C VAL A 52 -10.24 -0.72 9.49
N PHE A 53 -10.14 -1.09 8.22
CA PHE A 53 -11.19 -0.89 7.24
C PHE A 53 -11.77 -2.25 6.85
N MET A 54 -13.07 -2.42 7.09
CA MET A 54 -13.84 -3.62 6.81
C MET A 54 -15.25 -3.16 6.39
N MET A 55 -15.41 -2.89 5.09
CA MET A 55 -16.62 -2.24 4.55
C MET A 55 -17.83 -3.17 4.39
N ASP A 56 -17.66 -4.45 4.70
CA ASP A 56 -18.75 -5.41 4.76
C ASP A 56 -19.51 -5.27 6.09
N PRO A 57 -20.79 -5.67 6.15
CA PRO A 57 -21.52 -5.74 7.41
C PRO A 57 -20.94 -6.84 8.31
N ALA A 58 -20.92 -6.63 9.63
CA ALA A 58 -20.39 -7.61 10.59
C ALA A 58 -21.10 -8.97 10.51
N SER A 59 -22.40 -8.97 10.21
CA SER A 59 -23.22 -10.17 9.99
C SER A 59 -22.65 -11.12 8.93
N ARG A 60 -21.98 -10.60 7.89
CA ARG A 60 -21.31 -11.39 6.84
C ARG A 60 -20.21 -12.32 7.38
N PHE A 61 -19.64 -12.00 8.55
CA PHE A 61 -18.59 -12.78 9.20
C PHE A 61 -19.10 -13.53 10.43
N LEU A 62 -20.09 -12.95 11.13
CA LEU A 62 -20.61 -13.54 12.38
C LEU A 62 -21.62 -14.65 12.11
N ASP A 63 -22.45 -14.47 11.07
CA ASP A 63 -23.66 -15.26 10.82
C ASP A 63 -23.55 -16.15 9.57
N SER A 64 -22.53 -15.96 8.73
CA SER A 64 -22.24 -16.80 7.56
C SER A 64 -20.73 -16.95 7.30
N ASP A 65 -20.38 -17.82 6.35
CA ASP A 65 -19.01 -18.01 5.85
C ASP A 65 -18.75 -17.29 4.52
N ASP A 66 -19.60 -16.32 4.16
CA ASP A 66 -19.56 -15.71 2.81
C ASP A 66 -18.28 -14.88 2.56
N ALA A 67 -17.56 -14.50 3.62
CA ALA A 67 -16.24 -13.87 3.52
C ALA A 67 -15.09 -14.87 3.23
N GLY A 68 -15.42 -16.15 3.03
CA GLY A 68 -14.49 -17.19 2.62
C GLY A 68 -13.38 -17.44 3.65
N MET A 69 -12.13 -17.52 3.19
CA MET A 69 -10.99 -17.84 4.07
C MET A 69 -10.73 -16.80 5.16
N GLN A 70 -11.30 -15.59 5.04
CA GLN A 70 -11.12 -14.52 6.02
C GLN A 70 -12.11 -14.59 7.17
N THR A 71 -13.19 -15.37 7.07
CA THR A 71 -14.33 -15.34 8.00
C THR A 71 -13.89 -15.48 9.45
N ASN A 72 -13.16 -16.54 9.78
CA ASN A 72 -12.75 -16.82 11.16
C ASN A 72 -11.80 -15.75 11.71
N GLY A 73 -10.84 -15.30 10.90
CA GLY A 73 -9.88 -14.29 11.31
C GLY A 73 -10.55 -12.93 11.56
N MET A 74 -11.52 -12.55 10.73
CA MET A 74 -12.24 -11.30 10.90
C MET A 74 -13.27 -11.39 12.04
N LYS A 75 -13.91 -12.54 12.25
CA LYS A 75 -14.81 -12.79 13.38
C LYS A 75 -14.12 -12.57 14.72
N GLU A 76 -12.88 -13.03 14.87
CA GLU A 76 -12.07 -12.79 16.06
C GLU A 76 -11.81 -11.29 16.27
N VAL A 77 -11.44 -10.56 15.21
CA VAL A 77 -11.21 -9.11 15.28
C VAL A 77 -12.49 -8.37 15.68
N LEU A 78 -13.61 -8.69 15.02
CA LEU A 78 -14.91 -8.04 15.25
C LEU A 78 -15.38 -8.14 16.71
N LEU A 79 -15.22 -9.30 17.33
CA LEU A 79 -15.71 -9.55 18.69
C LEU A 79 -14.82 -8.95 19.79
N ASN A 80 -13.55 -8.65 19.51
CA ASN A 80 -12.57 -8.31 20.54
C ASN A 80 -11.92 -6.93 20.38
N HIS A 81 -11.77 -6.43 19.15
CA HIS A 81 -11.02 -5.21 18.87
C HIS A 81 -11.83 -3.96 19.26
N GLN A 82 -11.22 -3.05 20.01
CA GLN A 82 -11.87 -1.86 20.58
C GLN A 82 -12.01 -0.69 19.59
N GLY A 83 -11.53 -0.87 18.35
CA GLY A 83 -11.69 0.06 17.26
C GLY A 83 -10.56 1.08 17.12
N PRO A 84 -10.68 1.98 16.12
CA PRO A 84 -11.80 2.06 15.19
C PRO A 84 -11.74 0.99 14.08
N ILE A 85 -12.87 0.32 13.84
CA ILE A 85 -13.13 -0.53 12.67
C ILE A 85 -14.18 0.18 11.82
N TYR A 86 -13.77 0.73 10.68
CA TYR A 86 -14.68 1.39 9.75
C TYR A 86 -15.47 0.36 8.93
N THR A 87 -16.79 0.51 8.92
CA THR A 87 -17.72 -0.42 8.26
C THR A 87 -18.95 0.32 7.69
N CYS A 88 -19.78 -0.38 6.93
CA CYS A 88 -21.00 0.17 6.34
C CYS A 88 -22.20 0.20 7.31
N GLU A 89 -22.16 -0.54 8.42
CA GLU A 89 -23.21 -0.53 9.45
C GLU A 89 -22.66 -0.93 10.84
N LEU A 90 -23.34 -0.52 11.91
CA LEU A 90 -23.02 -0.93 13.28
C LEU A 90 -23.68 -2.26 13.66
N ASP A 91 -23.05 -3.00 14.57
CA ASP A 91 -23.56 -4.23 15.16
C ASP A 91 -23.21 -4.25 16.65
N GLU A 92 -24.21 -4.41 17.52
CA GLU A 92 -24.05 -4.35 18.99
C GLU A 92 -23.11 -5.42 19.56
N ARG A 93 -22.86 -6.51 18.80
CA ARG A 93 -21.93 -7.57 19.18
C ARG A 93 -20.47 -7.15 19.07
N CYS A 94 -20.18 -6.06 18.35
CA CYS A 94 -18.85 -5.66 17.95
C CYS A 94 -18.48 -4.29 18.55
N PRO A 95 -17.62 -4.22 19.58
CA PRO A 95 -17.42 -3.00 20.38
C PRO A 95 -16.67 -1.88 19.64
N GLY A 96 -15.87 -2.22 18.62
CA GLY A 96 -14.98 -1.27 17.94
C GLY A 96 -15.51 -0.68 16.64
N LEU A 97 -16.76 -0.96 16.25
CA LEU A 97 -17.30 -0.51 14.96
C LEU A 97 -17.56 1.00 14.94
N VAL A 98 -17.24 1.59 13.80
CA VAL A 98 -17.50 3.00 13.49
C VAL A 98 -18.07 3.06 12.07
N GLU A 99 -19.20 3.75 11.89
CA GLU A 99 -19.74 3.95 10.54
C GLU A 99 -18.79 4.79 9.70
N TYR A 100 -18.48 4.26 8.51
CA TYR A 100 -17.64 4.96 7.54
C TYR A 100 -18.34 6.24 7.05
N PRO A 101 -17.63 7.38 6.89
CA PRO A 101 -18.22 8.65 6.50
C PRO A 101 -18.53 8.73 4.99
N ILE A 102 -19.35 7.81 4.49
CA ILE A 102 -19.62 7.68 3.06
C ILE A 102 -20.27 8.94 2.47
N LYS A 103 -21.16 9.58 3.24
CA LYS A 103 -21.83 10.81 2.82
C LYS A 103 -20.82 11.93 2.57
N GLN A 104 -19.94 12.19 3.53
CA GLN A 104 -18.90 13.23 3.42
C GLN A 104 -17.97 12.93 2.25
N ILE A 105 -17.53 11.68 2.12
CA ILE A 105 -16.58 11.29 1.08
C ILE A 105 -17.19 11.40 -0.31
N VAL A 106 -18.45 11.01 -0.50
CA VAL A 106 -19.11 11.11 -1.80
C VAL A 106 -19.50 12.54 -2.14
N GLU A 107 -20.13 13.26 -1.21
CA GLU A 107 -20.67 14.61 -1.47
C GLU A 107 -19.57 15.67 -1.60
N GLU A 108 -18.54 15.66 -0.74
CA GLU A 108 -17.47 16.66 -0.79
C GLU A 108 -16.53 16.46 -1.99
N ASN A 109 -16.34 15.22 -2.43
CA ASN A 109 -15.42 14.90 -3.53
C ASN A 109 -16.16 14.68 -4.87
N ASN A 110 -17.49 14.72 -4.86
CA ASN A 110 -18.36 14.43 -6.00
C ASN A 110 -17.98 13.14 -6.75
N SER A 111 -17.67 12.08 -5.99
CA SER A 111 -17.22 10.80 -6.54
C SER A 111 -17.66 9.64 -5.68
N TYR A 112 -18.22 8.60 -6.32
CA TYR A 112 -18.72 7.39 -5.67
C TYR A 112 -17.98 6.14 -6.14
N TYR A 113 -16.86 6.28 -6.86
CA TYR A 113 -16.16 5.13 -7.44
C TYR A 113 -15.39 4.37 -6.36
N LEU A 114 -16.10 3.54 -5.59
CA LEU A 114 -15.64 2.82 -4.39
C LEU A 114 -16.09 1.36 -4.45
N ASN A 115 -15.35 0.52 -5.17
CA ASN A 115 -15.78 -0.86 -5.47
C ASN A 115 -15.16 -1.96 -4.59
N ASN A 116 -14.24 -1.59 -3.69
CA ASN A 116 -13.59 -2.52 -2.76
C ASN A 116 -13.09 -1.77 -1.52
N THR A 117 -12.91 -2.48 -0.40
CA THR A 117 -12.48 -1.92 0.90
C THR A 117 -11.20 -1.08 0.84
N VAL A 118 -10.25 -1.43 -0.02
CA VAL A 118 -8.98 -0.68 -0.17
C VAL A 118 -9.25 0.72 -0.71
N ALA A 119 -10.13 0.85 -1.70
CA ALA A 119 -10.52 2.16 -2.25
C ALA A 119 -11.17 3.06 -1.19
N TYR A 120 -11.96 2.50 -0.26
CA TYR A 120 -12.49 3.24 0.88
C TYR A 120 -11.36 3.77 1.78
N ALA A 121 -10.35 2.95 2.12
CA ALA A 121 -9.21 3.42 2.91
C ALA A 121 -8.43 4.57 2.21
N ILE A 122 -8.22 4.47 0.89
CA ILE A 122 -7.54 5.52 0.12
C ILE A 122 -8.39 6.79 0.05
N ALA A 123 -9.71 6.68 -0.18
CA ALA A 123 -10.60 7.84 -0.22
C ALA A 123 -10.70 8.54 1.15
N PHE A 124 -10.65 7.78 2.25
CA PHE A 124 -10.59 8.30 3.60
C PHE A 124 -9.30 9.10 3.85
N ALA A 125 -8.15 8.55 3.43
CA ALA A 125 -6.87 9.25 3.47
C ALA A 125 -6.88 10.56 2.66
N TYR A 126 -7.42 10.50 1.43
CA TYR A 126 -7.58 11.66 0.56
C TYR A 126 -8.43 12.75 1.22
N TRP A 127 -9.60 12.39 1.76
CA TRP A 127 -10.53 13.31 2.40
C TRP A 127 -9.92 14.01 3.63
N HIS A 128 -9.05 13.31 4.35
CA HIS A 128 -8.29 13.83 5.50
C HIS A 128 -6.97 14.52 5.15
N ARG A 129 -6.56 14.53 3.87
CA ARG A 129 -5.33 15.21 3.41
C ARG A 129 -4.09 14.74 4.17
N VAL A 130 -3.91 13.43 4.25
CA VAL A 130 -2.67 12.82 4.77
C VAL A 130 -1.47 13.27 3.93
N GLY A 131 -0.27 13.18 4.47
CA GLY A 131 0.96 13.62 3.79
C GLY A 131 1.46 12.60 2.77
N SER A 132 1.43 11.32 3.14
CA SER A 132 1.79 10.23 2.23
C SER A 132 1.04 8.93 2.50
N LEU A 133 0.92 8.10 1.46
CA LEU A 133 0.33 6.78 1.49
C LEU A 133 1.34 5.75 0.99
N HIS A 134 1.55 4.70 1.78
CA HIS A 134 2.40 3.56 1.44
C HIS A 134 1.57 2.28 1.42
N LEU A 135 1.44 1.68 0.24
CA LEU A 135 0.49 0.61 -0.04
C LEU A 135 1.20 -0.74 -0.10
N PHE A 136 0.76 -1.67 0.74
CA PHE A 136 1.33 -3.01 0.85
C PHE A 136 0.21 -4.05 0.82
N GLY A 137 0.44 -5.21 0.20
CA GLY A 137 -0.58 -6.27 0.09
C GLY A 137 -1.78 -5.89 -0.78
N ILE A 138 -1.60 -4.96 -1.71
CA ILE A 138 -2.63 -4.49 -2.63
C ILE A 138 -2.14 -4.83 -4.03
N ASP A 139 -2.27 -6.10 -4.42
CA ASP A 139 -1.49 -6.67 -5.53
C ASP A 139 -2.23 -6.66 -6.86
N PHE A 140 -3.51 -7.01 -6.87
CA PHE A 140 -4.34 -7.18 -8.07
C PHE A 140 -3.75 -8.07 -9.18
N GLY A 141 -2.80 -8.97 -8.84
CA GLY A 141 -2.17 -9.93 -9.76
C GLY A 141 -2.69 -11.36 -9.64
N TYR A 142 -3.96 -11.56 -9.23
CA TYR A 142 -4.47 -12.88 -8.89
C TYR A 142 -4.75 -13.75 -10.12
N LYS A 143 -4.07 -14.90 -10.22
CA LYS A 143 -4.33 -15.89 -11.27
C LYS A 143 -5.70 -16.53 -11.05
N GLY A 144 -6.60 -16.43 -12.03
CA GLY A 144 -7.91 -17.13 -12.04
C GLY A 144 -9.16 -16.25 -11.93
N ASN A 145 -9.03 -14.97 -11.57
CA ASN A 145 -10.14 -14.01 -11.60
C ASN A 145 -9.66 -12.61 -12.00
N LEU A 146 -9.19 -12.51 -13.26
CA LEU A 146 -8.62 -11.28 -13.82
C LEU A 146 -9.61 -10.12 -13.80
N TYR A 147 -10.87 -10.33 -14.18
CA TYR A 147 -11.88 -9.27 -14.20
C TYR A 147 -12.09 -8.62 -12.82
N PHE A 148 -12.16 -9.43 -11.75
CA PHE A 148 -12.29 -8.90 -10.39
C PHE A 148 -11.04 -8.13 -9.96
N ALA A 149 -9.86 -8.66 -10.29
CA ALA A 149 -8.59 -8.02 -9.99
C ALA A 149 -8.44 -6.68 -10.72
N GLU A 150 -8.76 -6.62 -12.01
CA GLU A 150 -8.71 -5.41 -12.84
C GLU A 150 -9.70 -4.36 -12.38
N ALA A 151 -10.95 -4.74 -12.09
CA ALA A 151 -11.96 -3.81 -11.59
C ALA A 151 -11.53 -3.22 -10.23
N GLY A 152 -11.04 -4.05 -9.31
CA GLY A 152 -10.53 -3.59 -8.03
C GLY A 152 -9.32 -2.65 -8.17
N ARG A 153 -8.40 -2.97 -9.08
CA ARG A 153 -7.23 -2.15 -9.38
C ARG A 153 -7.60 -0.76 -9.88
N ALA A 154 -8.45 -0.68 -10.91
CA ALA A 154 -8.84 0.58 -11.55
C ALA A 154 -9.44 1.60 -10.56
N CYS A 155 -10.25 1.13 -9.62
CA CYS A 155 -10.84 1.97 -8.59
C CYS A 155 -9.81 2.51 -7.59
N CYS A 156 -8.82 1.70 -7.19
CA CYS A 156 -7.73 2.18 -6.34
C CYS A 156 -6.86 3.21 -7.09
N GLU A 157 -6.51 2.94 -8.34
CA GLU A 157 -5.70 3.84 -9.17
C GLU A 157 -6.39 5.19 -9.40
N TYR A 158 -7.72 5.20 -9.55
CA TYR A 158 -8.50 6.43 -9.61
C TYR A 158 -8.32 7.31 -8.36
N TRP A 159 -8.44 6.73 -7.16
CA TRP A 159 -8.27 7.50 -5.92
C TRP A 159 -6.82 7.89 -5.65
N LEU A 160 -5.86 7.04 -6.05
CA LEU A 160 -4.43 7.38 -5.95
C LEU A 160 -4.07 8.55 -6.87
N ALA A 161 -4.62 8.60 -8.08
CA ALA A 161 -4.44 9.75 -8.96
C ALA A 161 -4.99 11.05 -8.31
N ASN A 162 -6.13 10.97 -7.63
CA ASN A 162 -6.65 12.12 -6.86
C ASN A 162 -5.71 12.52 -5.72
N CYS A 163 -5.14 11.55 -5.00
CA CYS A 163 -4.14 11.78 -3.95
C CYS A 163 -2.91 12.52 -4.51
N MET A 164 -2.30 11.99 -5.57
CA MET A 164 -1.14 12.60 -6.22
C MET A 164 -1.44 14.03 -6.70
N ASN A 165 -2.60 14.25 -7.33
CA ASN A 165 -3.02 15.57 -7.78
C ASN A 165 -3.25 16.57 -6.63
N ALA A 166 -3.60 16.09 -5.43
CA ALA A 166 -3.72 16.89 -4.22
C ALA A 166 -2.39 17.05 -3.46
N GLY A 167 -1.28 16.54 -3.99
CA GLY A 167 0.04 16.64 -3.38
C GLY A 167 0.29 15.62 -2.26
N ILE A 168 -0.52 14.56 -2.17
CA ILE A 168 -0.28 13.43 -1.26
C ILE A 168 0.71 12.48 -1.95
N GLU A 169 1.84 12.19 -1.30
CA GLU A 169 2.84 11.29 -1.86
C GLU A 169 2.33 9.84 -1.85
N VAL A 170 2.59 9.08 -2.92
CA VAL A 170 2.17 7.69 -3.04
C VAL A 170 3.37 6.77 -3.25
N GLY A 171 3.53 5.81 -2.34
CA GLY A 171 4.45 4.69 -2.46
C GLY A 171 3.69 3.37 -2.56
N VAL A 172 4.13 2.48 -3.44
CA VAL A 172 3.55 1.13 -3.59
C VAL A 172 4.66 0.10 -3.39
N ALA A 173 4.33 -1.02 -2.73
CA ALA A 173 5.23 -2.14 -2.52
C ALA A 173 5.88 -2.60 -3.84
N ALA A 174 7.19 -2.82 -3.81
CA ALA A 174 7.98 -3.16 -5.01
C ALA A 174 7.47 -4.43 -5.71
N SER A 175 6.93 -5.38 -4.94
CA SER A 175 6.37 -6.64 -5.44
C SER A 175 4.88 -6.59 -5.81
N SER A 176 4.22 -5.43 -5.73
CA SER A 176 2.82 -5.25 -6.12
C SER A 176 2.63 -4.90 -7.60
N TYR A 177 1.57 -5.41 -8.23
CA TYR A 177 1.16 -5.00 -9.59
C TYR A 177 0.20 -3.80 -9.63
N LEU A 178 -0.08 -3.17 -8.50
CA LEU A 178 -0.73 -1.87 -8.46
C LEU A 178 0.21 -0.80 -9.06
N LEU A 179 -0.31 0.04 -9.96
CA LEU A 179 0.49 0.99 -10.74
C LEU A 179 1.67 0.34 -11.50
N ASP A 180 1.55 -0.96 -11.79
CA ASP A 180 2.59 -1.77 -12.45
C ASP A 180 3.96 -1.63 -11.75
N THR A 181 3.97 -1.57 -10.41
CA THR A 181 5.19 -1.36 -9.64
C THR A 181 6.19 -2.52 -9.82
N ALA A 182 5.70 -3.75 -9.75
CA ALA A 182 6.44 -5.00 -9.93
C ALA A 182 6.81 -5.35 -11.38
N VAL A 183 6.44 -4.51 -12.36
CA VAL A 183 6.88 -4.68 -13.74
C VAL A 183 8.33 -4.21 -13.86
N GLU A 184 9.15 -4.96 -14.59
CA GLU A 184 10.56 -4.60 -14.79
C GLU A 184 10.69 -3.24 -15.50
N ALA A 185 11.75 -2.49 -15.19
CA ALA A 185 11.91 -1.11 -15.66
C ALA A 185 11.85 -0.98 -17.21
N GLU A 186 12.36 -1.97 -17.92
CA GLU A 186 12.34 -2.10 -19.38
C GLU A 186 10.99 -2.47 -19.99
N GLU A 187 10.05 -2.96 -19.18
CA GLU A 187 8.71 -3.37 -19.61
C GLU A 187 7.63 -2.32 -19.33
N LYS A 188 7.91 -1.34 -18.44
CA LYS A 188 6.92 -0.33 -17.99
C LYS A 188 6.36 0.54 -19.10
N LEU A 189 7.19 0.92 -20.07
CA LEU A 189 6.74 1.73 -21.21
C LEU A 189 6.13 0.82 -22.27
N TYR A 190 4.80 0.68 -22.23
CA TYR A 190 4.06 -0.14 -23.18
C TYR A 190 4.37 0.27 -24.64
N GLY A 191 4.62 -0.71 -25.50
CA GLY A 191 5.06 -0.52 -26.87
C GLY A 191 6.58 -0.31 -27.01
N TYR A 192 7.17 0.52 -26.15
CA TYR A 192 8.62 0.80 -26.17
C TYR A 192 9.47 -0.39 -25.71
N HIS A 193 8.95 -1.26 -24.84
CA HIS A 193 9.61 -2.51 -24.42
C HIS A 193 9.86 -3.48 -25.58
N ARG A 194 9.24 -3.27 -26.76
CA ARG A 194 9.42 -4.12 -27.95
C ARG A 194 10.56 -3.67 -28.86
N LEU A 195 11.20 -2.54 -28.56
CA LEU A 195 12.36 -2.05 -29.32
C LEU A 195 13.61 -2.86 -28.95
N GLU A 196 14.57 -2.98 -29.89
CA GLU A 196 15.85 -3.66 -29.64
C GLU A 196 16.63 -3.03 -28.47
N ASP A 197 16.49 -1.72 -28.29
CA ASP A 197 17.04 -0.96 -27.17
C ASP A 197 15.90 -0.17 -26.50
N PRO A 198 15.20 -0.76 -25.52
CA PRO A 198 13.98 -0.21 -24.97
C PRO A 198 14.24 1.09 -24.20
N LEU A 199 13.23 1.94 -24.15
CA LEU A 199 13.26 3.13 -23.30
C LEU A 199 12.89 2.74 -21.87
N ILE A 200 13.63 3.29 -20.91
CA ILE A 200 13.38 3.18 -19.47
C ILE A 200 13.11 4.56 -18.89
N VAL A 201 12.29 4.60 -17.83
CA VAL A 201 12.06 5.80 -17.03
C VAL A 201 12.97 5.77 -15.80
N ASP A 202 13.70 6.85 -15.61
CA ASP A 202 14.54 7.10 -14.45
C ASP A 202 14.04 8.35 -13.70
N TYR A 203 14.46 8.49 -12.44
CA TYR A 203 14.16 9.68 -11.64
C TYR A 203 15.44 10.47 -11.41
N ASP A 204 15.45 11.72 -11.86
CA ASP A 204 16.54 12.65 -11.61
C ASP A 204 16.29 13.38 -10.29
N ALA A 205 17.01 12.95 -9.25
CA ALA A 205 16.86 13.47 -7.90
C ALA A 205 17.30 14.94 -7.77
N GLU A 206 18.20 15.44 -8.63
CA GLU A 206 18.68 16.82 -8.56
C GLU A 206 17.61 17.81 -9.02
N ILE A 207 16.90 17.47 -10.10
CA ILE A 207 15.85 18.33 -10.68
C ILE A 207 14.44 17.87 -10.32
N GLN A 208 14.32 16.80 -9.53
CA GLN A 208 13.06 16.19 -9.06
C GLN A 208 12.09 15.87 -10.22
N LYS A 209 12.61 15.28 -11.30
CA LYS A 209 11.82 14.99 -12.52
C LYS A 209 12.11 13.61 -13.09
N LEU A 210 11.09 13.05 -13.74
CA LEU A 210 11.25 11.84 -14.55
C LEU A 210 12.06 12.13 -15.82
N LYS A 211 12.95 11.22 -16.16
CA LYS A 211 13.78 11.25 -17.37
C LYS A 211 13.64 9.95 -18.13
N VAL A 212 13.47 10.04 -19.45
CA VAL A 212 13.43 8.88 -20.34
C VAL A 212 14.80 8.70 -20.99
N ARG A 213 15.34 7.48 -20.95
CA ARG A 213 16.60 7.13 -21.63
C ARG A 213 16.54 5.72 -22.22
N LYS A 214 17.45 5.41 -23.13
CA LYS A 214 17.65 4.04 -23.64
C LYS A 214 18.23 3.14 -22.55
N LYS A 215 17.86 1.86 -22.56
CA LYS A 215 18.41 0.85 -21.64
C LYS A 215 19.92 0.76 -21.78
N SER A 216 20.45 0.78 -22.99
CA SER A 216 21.90 0.77 -23.26
C SER A 216 22.66 1.95 -22.63
N ALA A 217 21.99 3.07 -22.36
CA ALA A 217 22.56 4.25 -21.70
C ALA A 217 22.54 4.15 -20.16
N LYS A 218 22.09 3.03 -19.60
CA LYS A 218 22.18 2.73 -18.18
C LYS A 218 23.56 2.13 -17.89
N GLU A 219 24.40 2.88 -17.18
CA GLU A 219 25.59 2.29 -16.56
C GLU A 219 25.10 1.33 -15.47
N GLU A 220 25.12 0.02 -15.77
CA GLU A 220 24.93 -1.00 -14.75
C GLU A 220 26.19 -1.06 -13.88
N LYS A 221 26.11 -0.55 -12.65
CA LYS A 221 26.99 -1.05 -11.61
C LYS A 221 26.56 -2.48 -11.31
N GLN A 222 27.24 -3.46 -11.92
CA GLN A 222 27.12 -4.85 -11.49
C GLN A 222 27.68 -4.96 -10.07
N TYR A 223 26.81 -4.85 -9.08
CA TYR A 223 27.13 -5.29 -7.74
C TYR A 223 26.88 -6.79 -7.67
N ILE A 224 27.95 -7.56 -7.56
CA ILE A 224 27.89 -8.97 -7.18
C ILE A 224 28.06 -8.97 -5.66
N PRO A 225 26.99 -9.09 -4.85
CA PRO A 225 27.14 -9.21 -3.41
C PRO A 225 27.97 -10.46 -3.12
N GLN A 226 29.20 -10.27 -2.70
CA GLN A 226 29.99 -11.33 -2.08
C GLN A 226 29.33 -11.60 -0.72
N PRO A 227 28.84 -12.82 -0.46
CA PRO A 227 28.26 -13.15 0.84
C PRO A 227 29.33 -12.96 1.91
N THR A 228 29.21 -11.87 2.66
CA THR A 228 30.10 -11.54 3.77
C THR A 228 29.37 -11.91 5.04
N LEU A 229 30.01 -12.70 5.91
CA LEU A 229 29.47 -13.02 7.23
C LEU A 229 29.51 -11.76 8.10
N VAL A 230 28.40 -11.03 8.14
CA VAL A 230 28.23 -9.85 8.99
C VAL A 230 27.88 -10.31 10.41
N GLY A 231 28.51 -9.71 11.43
CA GLY A 231 28.19 -9.95 12.85
C GLY A 231 29.01 -11.04 13.56
N ARG A 232 30.17 -11.45 13.02
CA ARG A 232 31.11 -12.36 13.72
C ARG A 232 32.20 -11.68 14.54
N GLU A 233 32.45 -10.39 14.28
CA GLU A 233 33.35 -9.56 15.08
C GLU A 233 32.68 -8.20 15.31
N ASP A 234 32.65 -7.74 16.57
CA ASP A 234 31.92 -6.55 17.01
C ASP A 234 32.49 -5.21 16.50
N GLY A 235 33.53 -5.24 15.66
CA GLY A 235 34.22 -4.05 15.16
C GLY A 235 34.47 -4.11 13.67
N LYS A 236 33.50 -3.68 12.87
CA LYS A 236 33.55 -3.26 11.43
C LYS A 236 32.19 -3.32 10.72
N ALA A 237 31.12 -3.73 11.39
CA ALA A 237 29.79 -3.84 10.78
C ALA A 237 29.16 -2.47 10.42
N GLU A 238 29.59 -1.37 11.04
CA GLU A 238 28.99 -0.04 10.79
C GLU A 238 29.23 0.52 9.37
N ILE A 239 30.32 0.13 8.72
CA ILE A 239 30.70 0.71 7.42
C ILE A 239 29.99 -0.03 6.27
N GLY A 240 29.93 -1.37 6.34
CA GLY A 240 29.25 -2.18 5.32
C GLY A 240 27.71 -2.13 5.42
N LEU A 241 27.13 -2.01 6.62
CA LEU A 241 25.68 -1.86 6.75
C LEU A 241 25.20 -0.51 6.22
N LYS A 242 25.97 0.58 6.37
CA LYS A 242 25.55 1.89 5.84
C LYS A 242 25.47 1.87 4.32
N GLU A 243 26.46 1.32 3.63
CA GLU A 243 26.44 1.19 2.16
C GLU A 243 25.32 0.25 1.68
N ILE A 244 25.08 -0.87 2.37
CA ILE A 244 24.02 -1.82 2.03
C ILE A 244 22.62 -1.24 2.35
N ILE A 245 22.47 -0.49 3.43
CA ILE A 245 21.23 0.19 3.81
C ILE A 245 20.94 1.32 2.82
N GLU A 246 21.91 2.16 2.48
CA GLU A 246 21.77 3.23 1.47
C GLU A 246 21.42 2.68 0.08
N GLU A 247 21.95 1.51 -0.32
CA GLU A 247 21.62 0.89 -1.62
C GLU A 247 20.29 0.10 -1.61
N SER A 248 19.88 -0.45 -0.45
CA SER A 248 18.60 -1.14 -0.28
C SER A 248 17.43 -0.17 -0.05
N HIS A 249 17.72 1.04 0.41
CA HIS A 249 16.85 2.20 0.38
C HIS A 249 16.86 2.84 -1.02
N ASN A 250 16.44 2.08 -2.04
CA ASN A 250 15.56 2.73 -3.00
C ASN A 250 14.30 3.07 -2.20
N GLU A 251 14.23 4.32 -1.71
CA GLU A 251 12.98 4.89 -1.24
C GLU A 251 11.86 4.46 -2.20
N PRO A 252 10.65 4.13 -1.70
CA PRO A 252 9.53 3.87 -2.59
C PRO A 252 9.49 4.99 -3.61
N LYS A 253 9.70 4.64 -4.89
CA LYS A 253 9.82 5.62 -5.97
C LYS A 253 8.65 6.59 -5.82
N LYS A 254 8.93 7.85 -5.51
CA LYS A 254 7.91 8.89 -5.46
C LYS A 254 7.33 8.99 -6.88
N TRP A 255 6.04 8.71 -7.00
CA TRP A 255 5.26 8.91 -8.22
C TRP A 255 4.56 10.26 -8.16
#